data_AF-A0A3D3XBB5-F1
#
_entry.id   AF-A0A3D3XBB5-F1
#
_cell.length_a   1.000
_cell.length_b   1.000
_cell.length_c   1.000
_cell.angle_alpha   90.00
_cell.angle_beta   90.00
_cell.angle_gamma   90.00
#
_symmetry.space_group_name_H-M   'P 1'
#
loop_
_entity.id
_entity.type
_entity.pdbx_description
1 polymer ?
#
loop_
_entity_poly.entity_id
_entity_poly.type
_entity_poly.pdbx_seq_one_letter_code
_entity_poly.pdbx_strand_id
1 'polypeptide(L)'
;TLRGAEDIRLSDKIQKHPNHISSGRDLIPGDNRVALEIAKLPTMPIMRDGTMTFGEYFSSIITDLGLKVRRNQSEMKQQDNMIQQFKEIRSSISSVNMDEELTNMVQYQKAYEASARFLGTVDEMMETVINMK
;
A
#
# COMPACT_ATOMS: atom_id res chain seq x y z
N THR A 1 -5.78 -34.20 -7.74
CA THR A 1 -5.91 -33.07 -6.81
C THR A 1 -7.09 -32.24 -7.28
N LEU A 2 -8.06 -31.96 -6.41
CA LEU A 2 -9.22 -31.14 -6.78
C LEU A 2 -8.75 -29.69 -7.00
N ARG A 3 -8.89 -29.15 -8.22
CA ARG A 3 -8.58 -27.78 -8.64
C ARG A 3 -9.74 -26.80 -8.37
N GLY A 4 -10.75 -27.22 -7.61
CA GLY A 4 -11.86 -26.36 -7.20
C GLY A 4 -12.91 -26.21 -8.31
N ALA A 5 -13.25 -24.97 -8.66
CA ALA A 5 -14.31 -24.67 -9.63
C ALA A 5 -14.00 -25.17 -11.06
N GLU A 6 -12.73 -25.35 -11.41
CA GLU A 6 -12.29 -25.95 -12.69
C GLU A 6 -12.81 -27.39 -12.86
N ASP A 7 -13.01 -28.11 -11.74
CA ASP A 7 -13.48 -29.49 -11.76
C ASP A 7 -15.02 -29.60 -11.77
N ILE A 8 -15.74 -28.47 -11.65
CA ILE A 8 -17.20 -28.45 -11.71
C ILE A 8 -17.61 -28.55 -13.18
N ARG A 9 -18.06 -29.74 -13.57
CA ARG A 9 -18.55 -30.03 -14.92
C ARG A 9 -19.82 -30.85 -14.88
N LEU A 10 -20.60 -30.73 -15.95
CA LEU A 10 -21.72 -31.61 -16.18
C LEU A 10 -21.22 -33.03 -16.45
N SER A 11 -21.99 -34.05 -16.05
CA SER A 11 -21.67 -35.43 -16.42
C SER A 11 -21.91 -35.67 -17.92
N ASP A 12 -21.07 -36.51 -18.55
CA ASP A 12 -21.15 -36.85 -19.98
C ASP A 12 -22.55 -37.35 -20.39
N LYS A 13 -23.26 -38.00 -19.47
CA LYS A 13 -24.62 -38.52 -19.68
C LYS A 13 -25.65 -37.42 -19.90
N ILE A 14 -25.54 -36.30 -19.17
CA ILE A 14 -26.44 -35.16 -19.33
C ILE A 14 -25.98 -34.26 -20.48
N GLN A 15 -24.67 -34.15 -20.70
CA GLN A 15 -24.13 -33.37 -21.81
C GLN A 15 -24.55 -33.92 -23.18
N LYS A 16 -24.56 -35.26 -23.35
CA LYS A 16 -25.01 -35.92 -24.58
C LYS A 16 -26.53 -35.97 -24.72
N HIS A 17 -27.25 -36.04 -23.60
CA HIS A 17 -28.71 -36.18 -23.57
C HIS A 17 -29.33 -35.28 -22.49
N PRO A 18 -29.64 -34.00 -22.81
CA PRO A 18 -30.24 -33.07 -21.87
C PRO A 18 -31.61 -33.51 -21.32
N ASN A 19 -32.32 -34.37 -22.06
CA ASN A 19 -33.63 -34.92 -21.67
C ASN A 19 -33.58 -35.84 -20.44
N HIS A 20 -32.38 -36.16 -19.94
CA HIS A 20 -32.21 -36.92 -18.70
C HIS A 20 -32.28 -36.05 -17.43
N ILE A 21 -32.43 -34.72 -17.55
CA ILE A 21 -32.67 -33.84 -16.41
C ILE A 21 -34.14 -34.00 -15.99
N SER A 22 -34.38 -34.42 -14.75
CA SER A 22 -35.73 -34.59 -14.18
C SER A 22 -36.04 -33.50 -13.16
N SER A 23 -37.24 -32.91 -13.26
CA SER A 23 -37.79 -32.00 -12.25
C SER A 23 -38.54 -32.71 -11.12
N GLY A 24 -38.95 -33.96 -11.34
CA GLY A 24 -39.73 -34.78 -10.43
C GLY A 24 -38.93 -35.96 -9.87
N ARG A 25 -39.39 -36.52 -8.74
CA ARG A 25 -38.79 -37.72 -8.12
C ARG A 25 -39.40 -38.99 -8.68
N ASP A 26 -40.70 -38.94 -8.91
CA ASP A 26 -41.49 -40.01 -9.49
C ASP A 26 -41.84 -39.54 -10.90
N LEU A 27 -41.79 -40.41 -11.93
CA LEU A 27 -42.05 -40.06 -13.35
C LEU A 27 -43.52 -39.70 -13.64
N ILE A 28 -44.17 -39.03 -12.71
CA ILE A 28 -45.54 -38.54 -12.77
C ILE A 28 -45.53 -37.23 -13.56
N PRO A 29 -46.35 -37.11 -14.62
CA PRO A 29 -46.50 -35.86 -15.35
C PRO A 29 -46.86 -34.70 -14.42
N GLY A 30 -46.07 -33.63 -14.46
CA GLY A 30 -46.27 -32.43 -13.64
C GLY A 30 -45.49 -32.40 -12.31
N ASP A 31 -44.73 -33.44 -11.95
CA ASP A 31 -43.90 -33.41 -10.74
C ASP A 31 -42.69 -32.46 -10.90
N ASN A 32 -42.61 -31.46 -10.02
CA ASN A 32 -41.53 -30.48 -9.95
C ASN A 32 -40.83 -30.43 -8.59
N ARG A 33 -41.03 -31.44 -7.72
CA ARG A 33 -40.50 -31.46 -6.35
C ARG A 33 -38.98 -31.34 -6.30
N VAL A 34 -38.23 -31.98 -7.21
CA VAL A 34 -36.75 -31.87 -7.25
C VAL A 34 -36.33 -30.44 -7.59
N ALA A 35 -36.98 -29.84 -8.59
CA ALA A 35 -36.71 -28.45 -8.96
C ALA A 35 -37.03 -27.48 -7.81
N LEU A 36 -38.11 -27.73 -7.06
CA LEU A 36 -38.48 -26.93 -5.90
C LEU A 36 -37.46 -27.07 -4.75
N GLU A 37 -36.95 -28.28 -4.48
CA GLU A 37 -35.91 -28.48 -3.49
C GLU A 37 -34.59 -27.81 -3.89
N ILE A 38 -34.21 -27.89 -5.17
CA ILE A 38 -33.04 -27.15 -5.71
C ILE A 38 -33.25 -25.63 -5.54
N ALA A 39 -34.45 -25.12 -5.80
CA ALA A 39 -34.76 -23.70 -5.67
C ALA A 39 -34.67 -23.19 -4.21
N LYS A 40 -34.79 -24.07 -3.21
CA LYS A 40 -34.63 -23.71 -1.79
C LYS A 40 -33.18 -23.71 -1.32
N LEU A 41 -32.28 -24.43 -2.01
CA LEU A 41 -30.86 -24.53 -1.62
C LEU A 41 -30.20 -23.18 -1.34
N PRO A 42 -30.40 -22.11 -2.15
CA PRO A 42 -29.78 -20.80 -1.90
C PRO A 42 -30.09 -20.22 -0.52
N THR A 43 -31.29 -20.51 0.00
CA THR A 43 -31.81 -19.98 1.28
C THR A 43 -31.66 -20.95 2.46
N MET A 44 -31.24 -22.19 2.22
CA MET A 44 -31.05 -23.17 3.28
C MET A 44 -29.66 -23.00 3.93
N PRO A 45 -29.55 -23.09 5.27
CA PRO A 45 -28.27 -22.99 5.95
C PRO A 45 -27.53 -24.33 5.82
N ILE A 46 -26.82 -24.53 4.70
CA ILE A 46 -26.04 -25.75 4.42
C ILE A 46 -24.54 -25.51 4.32
N MET A 47 -24.13 -24.24 4.30
CA MET A 47 -22.72 -23.85 4.30
C MET A 47 -22.19 -23.78 5.73
N ARG A 48 -20.87 -24.01 5.89
CA ARG A 48 -20.16 -23.93 7.17
C ARG A 48 -20.85 -24.77 8.26
N ASP A 49 -20.83 -26.09 8.09
CA ASP A 49 -21.44 -27.05 9.01
C ASP A 49 -22.94 -26.80 9.28
N GLY A 50 -23.65 -26.27 8.29
CA GLY A 50 -25.09 -26.04 8.35
C GLY A 50 -25.51 -24.78 9.10
N THR A 51 -24.62 -23.79 9.20
CA THR A 51 -24.89 -22.55 9.96
C THR A 51 -25.16 -21.34 9.06
N MET A 52 -24.76 -21.40 7.78
CA MET A 52 -24.87 -20.27 6.85
C MET A 52 -25.53 -20.70 5.54
N THR A 53 -26.30 -19.80 4.95
CA THR A 53 -26.78 -19.91 3.56
C THR A 53 -25.64 -19.66 2.57
N PHE A 54 -25.85 -19.97 1.28
CA PHE A 54 -24.86 -19.64 0.24
C PHE A 54 -24.58 -18.14 0.17
N GLY A 55 -25.63 -17.30 0.29
CA GLY A 55 -25.50 -15.84 0.24
C GLY A 55 -24.69 -15.29 1.40
N GLU A 56 -24.93 -15.78 2.62
CA GLU A 56 -24.18 -15.37 3.81
C GLU A 56 -22.73 -15.82 3.75
N TYR A 57 -22.48 -17.06 3.32
CA TYR A 57 -21.12 -17.57 3.15
C TYR A 57 -20.32 -16.75 2.13
N PHE A 58 -20.92 -16.47 0.97
CA PHE A 58 -20.29 -15.63 -0.04
C PHE A 58 -20.05 -14.21 0.45
N SER A 59 -21.02 -13.61 1.15
CA SER A 59 -20.88 -12.29 1.75
C SER A 59 -19.77 -12.25 2.81
N SER A 60 -19.60 -13.32 3.59
CA SER A 60 -18.50 -13.45 4.55
C SER A 60 -17.13 -13.46 3.87
N ILE A 61 -16.98 -14.14 2.73
CA ILE A 61 -15.72 -14.16 1.97
C ILE A 61 -15.40 -12.76 1.47
N ILE A 62 -16.37 -12.07 0.87
CA ILE A 62 -16.18 -10.70 0.39
C ILE A 62 -15.84 -9.75 1.53
N THR A 63 -16.51 -9.91 2.68
CA THR A 63 -16.26 -9.10 3.87
C THR A 63 -14.84 -9.30 4.39
N ASP A 64 -14.38 -10.55 4.53
CA ASP A 64 -13.02 -10.85 4.96
C ASP A 64 -11.97 -10.26 4.00
N LEU A 65 -12.20 -10.38 2.69
CA LEU A 65 -11.36 -9.74 1.68
C LEU A 65 -11.35 -8.21 1.83
N GLY A 66 -12.52 -7.59 2.00
CA GLY A 66 -12.65 -6.15 2.19
C GLY A 66 -11.94 -5.65 3.45
N LEU A 67 -12.01 -6.41 4.55
CA LEU A 67 -11.28 -6.11 5.79
C LEU A 67 -9.76 -6.21 5.59
N LYS A 68 -9.27 -7.24 4.89
CA LYS A 68 -7.86 -7.39 4.54
C LYS A 68 -7.35 -6.23 3.68
N VAL A 69 -8.11 -5.83 2.67
CA VAL A 69 -7.76 -4.68 1.81
C VAL A 69 -7.68 -3.40 2.63
N ARG A 70 -8.70 -3.12 3.45
CA ARG A 70 -8.72 -1.92 4.32
C ARG A 70 -7.54 -1.90 5.29
N ARG A 71 -7.22 -3.05 5.89
CA ARG A 71 -6.07 -3.18 6.79
C ARG A 71 -4.77 -2.84 6.07
N ASN A 72 -4.53 -3.44 4.91
CA ASN A 72 -3.31 -3.19 4.13
C ASN A 72 -3.20 -1.71 3.73
N GLN A 73 -4.30 -1.06 3.33
CA GLN A 73 -4.30 0.38 3.03
C GLN A 73 -3.93 1.24 4.24
N SER A 74 -4.46 0.89 5.41
CA SER A 74 -4.13 1.59 6.66
C SER A 74 -2.66 1.41 7.04
N GLU A 75 -2.15 0.19 6.94
CA GLU A 75 -0.74 -0.12 7.21
C GLU A 75 0.19 0.61 6.24
N MET A 76 -0.17 0.66 4.95
CA MET A 76 0.59 1.40 3.93
C MET A 76 0.64 2.90 4.25
N LYS A 77 -0.51 3.51 4.59
CA LYS A 77 -0.56 4.92 5.01
C LYS A 77 0.29 5.19 6.25
N GLN A 78 0.29 4.26 7.21
CA GLN A 78 1.10 4.39 8.40
C GLN A 78 2.61 4.33 8.08
N GLN A 79 3.03 3.44 7.18
CA GLN A 79 4.40 3.35 6.71
C GLN A 79 4.82 4.63 5.95
N ASP A 80 3.96 5.17 5.10
CA ASP A 80 4.22 6.44 4.39
C ASP A 80 4.42 7.60 5.37
N ASN A 81 3.56 7.71 6.39
CA ASN A 81 3.71 8.71 7.44
C ASN A 81 5.00 8.54 8.24
N MET A 82 5.44 7.31 8.48
CA MET A 82 6.70 7.02 9.18
C MET A 82 7.90 7.42 8.32
N ILE A 83 7.87 7.11 7.02
CA ILE A 83 8.89 7.56 6.06
C ILE A 83 8.97 9.08 6.02
N GLN A 84 7.82 9.77 5.99
CA GLN A 84 7.79 11.22 5.97
C GLN A 84 8.40 11.83 7.24
N GLN A 85 8.06 11.30 8.43
CA GLN A 85 8.68 11.72 9.69
C GLN A 85 10.19 11.50 9.68
N PHE A 86 10.68 10.36 9.20
CA PHE A 86 12.11 10.12 9.11
C PHE A 86 12.82 11.05 8.11
N LYS A 87 12.16 11.41 7.00
CA LYS A 87 12.69 12.41 6.06
C LYS A 87 12.79 13.78 6.72
N GLU A 88 11.78 14.18 7.49
CA GLU A 88 11.77 15.44 8.23
C GLU A 88 12.86 15.48 9.31
N ILE A 89 13.04 14.39 10.07
CA ILE A 89 14.13 14.27 11.05
C ILE A 89 15.49 14.34 10.36
N ARG A 90 15.66 13.60 9.25
CA ARG A 90 16.90 13.64 8.46
C ARG A 90 17.18 15.04 7.94
N SER A 91 16.16 15.73 7.45
CA SER A 91 16.27 17.13 7.03
C SER A 91 16.66 18.00 8.23
N SER A 92 15.98 17.90 9.37
CA SER A 92 16.32 18.70 10.57
C SER A 92 17.79 18.59 11.00
N ILE A 93 18.39 17.39 10.90
CA ILE A 93 19.80 17.16 11.26
C ILE A 93 20.76 17.60 10.15
N SER A 94 20.43 17.33 8.89
CA SER A 94 21.35 17.50 7.74
C SER A 94 21.05 18.74 6.90
N SER A 95 20.00 19.48 7.21
CA SER A 95 19.63 20.72 6.52
C SER A 95 20.52 21.82 7.04
N VAL A 96 21.36 22.32 6.15
CA VAL A 96 22.07 23.58 6.31
C VAL A 96 21.11 24.74 6.00
N ASN A 97 21.13 25.76 6.85
CA ASN A 97 20.40 26.99 6.59
C ASN A 97 21.24 27.87 5.66
N MET A 98 20.78 28.06 4.41
CA MET A 98 21.49 28.88 3.42
C MET A 98 21.75 30.31 3.90
N ASP A 99 20.87 30.87 4.73
CA ASP A 99 21.05 32.23 5.24
C ASP A 99 22.18 32.29 6.30
N GLU A 100 22.31 31.24 7.10
CA GLU A 100 23.40 31.10 8.07
C GLU A 100 24.73 30.80 7.35
N GLU A 101 24.73 29.93 6.34
CA GLU A 101 25.91 29.70 5.50
C GLU A 101 26.32 30.96 4.73
N LEU A 102 25.37 31.74 4.20
CA LEU A 102 25.65 33.02 3.53
C LEU A 102 26.21 34.05 4.52
N THR A 103 25.65 34.13 5.73
CA THR A 103 26.16 35.01 6.79
C THR A 103 27.59 34.64 7.16
N ASN A 104 27.87 33.35 7.35
CA ASN A 104 29.22 32.85 7.61
C ASN A 104 30.16 33.14 6.44
N MET A 105 29.69 32.97 5.19
CA MET A 105 30.48 33.27 4.00
C MET A 105 30.84 34.76 3.94
N VAL A 106 29.87 35.66 4.17
CA VAL A 106 30.11 37.11 4.22
C VAL A 106 31.05 37.48 5.36
N GLN A 107 30.92 36.85 6.53
CA GLN A 107 31.82 37.05 7.65
C GLN A 107 33.25 36.63 7.30
N TYR A 108 33.44 35.47 6.68
CA TYR A 108 34.75 35.01 6.22
C TYR A 108 35.33 35.91 5.13
N GLN A 109 34.53 36.42 4.20
CA GLN A 109 34.97 37.41 3.21
C GLN A 109 35.47 38.69 3.88
N LYS A 110 34.72 39.23 4.85
CA LYS A 110 35.14 40.44 5.58
C LYS A 110 36.39 40.21 6.42
N ALA A 111 36.49 39.06 7.07
CA ALA A 111 37.69 38.68 7.81
C ALA A 111 38.91 38.60 6.89
N TYR A 112 38.76 38.00 5.70
CA TYR A 112 39.81 37.92 4.70
C TYR A 112 40.24 39.31 4.19
N GLU A 113 39.29 40.19 3.86
CA GLU A 113 39.60 41.58 3.49
C GLU A 113 40.33 42.33 4.61
N ALA A 114 39.93 42.15 5.86
CA ALA A 114 40.59 42.75 7.01
C ALA A 114 42.03 42.22 7.18
N SER A 115 42.24 40.91 7.03
CA SER A 115 43.59 40.31 7.04
C SER A 115 44.47 40.80 5.89
N ALA A 116 43.91 40.97 4.69
CA ALA A 116 44.64 41.52 3.55
C ALA A 116 45.07 42.97 3.78
N ARG A 117 44.19 43.81 4.36
CA ARG A 117 44.54 45.19 4.74
C ARG A 117 45.61 45.23 5.83
N PHE A 118 45.49 44.37 6.85
CA PHE A 118 46.49 44.27 7.92
C PHE A 118 47.87 43.88 7.36
N LEU A 119 47.94 42.90 6.46
CA LEU A 119 49.17 42.55 5.76
C LEU A 119 49.74 43.73 4.98
N GLY A 120 48.90 44.46 4.24
CA GLY A 120 49.34 45.68 3.55
C GLY A 120 49.92 46.74 4.51
N THR A 121 49.31 46.95 5.67
CA THR A 121 49.85 47.86 6.69
C THR A 121 51.17 47.34 7.28
N VAL A 122 51.32 46.03 7.47
CA VAL A 122 52.59 45.43 7.92
C VAL A 122 53.69 45.60 6.86
N ASP A 123 53.36 45.42 5.57
CA ASP A 123 54.29 45.64 4.47
C ASP A 123 54.74 47.11 4.39
N GLU A 124 53.81 48.08 4.53
CA GLU A 124 54.15 49.51 4.60
C GLU A 124 55.06 49.84 5.80
N MET A 125 54.80 49.24 6.96
CA MET A 125 55.66 49.41 8.14
C MET A 125 57.06 48.81 7.91
N MET A 126 57.15 47.62 7.30
CA MET A 126 58.41 46.99 6.95
C MET A 126 59.21 47.82 5.95
N GLU A 127 58.56 48.35 4.91
CA GLU A 127 59.19 49.20 3.90
C GLU A 127 59.73 50.50 4.52
N THR A 128 58.98 51.11 5.45
CA THR A 128 59.42 52.31 6.18
C THR A 128 60.66 52.03 7.03
N VAL A 129 60.72 50.90 7.74
CA VAL A 129 61.89 50.51 8.55
C VAL A 129 63.11 50.23 7.67
N ILE A 130 62.93 49.60 6.50
CA ILE A 130 64.01 49.26 5.58
C ILE A 130 64.56 50.50 4.84
N ASN A 131 63.69 51.45 4.50
CA ASN A 131 64.06 52.69 3.79
C ASN A 131 64.56 53.82 4.71
N MET A 132 64.50 53.66 6.03
CA MET A 132 65.23 54.52 6.97
C MET A 132 66.74 54.21 6.92
N LYS A 133 67.43 54.89 6.00
CA LYS A 133 68.89 55.08 6.00
C LYS A 133 69.24 56.51 6.31
#